data_AF-A0A7S1TMD5-F1
#
_entry.id   AF-A0A7S1TMD5-F1
#
_cell.length_a   1.000
_cell.length_b   1.000
_cell.length_c   1.000
_cell.angle_alpha   90.00
_cell.angle_beta   90.00
_cell.angle_gamma   90.00
#
_symmetry.space_group_name_H-M   'P 1'
#
loop_
_entity.id
_entity.type
_entity.pdbx_description
1 polymer ?
#
loop_
_entity_poly.entity_id
_entity_poly.type
_entity_poly.pdbx_seq_one_letter_code
_entity_poly.pdbx_strand_id
1 'polypeptide(L)'
;MAAFVTSGGALVASGFVAQNAALCARETRARCAMTRRASAVVRMMAENESAGESSDEENFKGFGKKPAPRPKSQGQIEREKASMRYDSMQKAGMPEYNIWIRVPGADEKSWYPVGSLCVDRSSKIADAIYANEEGLLSGAFRLFPRLRKESEVFEYGYQLKEFPDEEIRVAAKPSATSNVIRDFFNKILSPLNLDDKK
;
A
#
# COMPACT_ATOMS: atom_id res chain seq x y z
N MET A 1 10.18 25.19 -60.95
CA MET A 1 11.54 25.73 -61.10
C MET A 1 11.74 26.84 -60.08
N ALA A 2 13.00 27.19 -59.79
CA ALA A 2 13.47 28.01 -58.66
C ALA A 2 13.36 27.34 -57.27
N ALA A 3 14.26 27.59 -56.31
CA ALA A 3 15.71 27.92 -56.38
C ALA A 3 16.33 27.73 -54.98
N PHE A 4 17.65 27.48 -54.90
CA PHE A 4 18.37 27.04 -53.71
C PHE A 4 19.00 28.19 -52.88
N VAL A 5 18.95 28.11 -51.54
CA VAL A 5 19.86 28.73 -50.52
C VAL A 5 19.75 27.87 -49.24
N THR A 6 20.77 27.41 -48.47
CA THR A 6 22.26 27.50 -48.44
C THR A 6 22.99 28.49 -47.52
N SER A 7 22.51 28.67 -46.28
CA SER A 7 23.38 28.86 -45.09
C SER A 7 22.72 28.12 -43.90
N GLY A 8 23.42 27.50 -42.94
CA GLY A 8 24.78 27.71 -42.46
C GLY A 8 24.74 28.66 -41.24
N GLY A 9 25.18 28.29 -40.03
CA GLY A 9 25.68 27.02 -39.54
C GLY A 9 26.57 27.24 -38.31
N ALA A 10 26.33 26.54 -37.20
CA ALA A 10 27.12 26.70 -35.97
C ALA A 10 27.15 25.40 -35.14
N LEU A 11 28.28 24.68 -35.21
CA LEU A 11 28.66 23.67 -34.22
C LEU A 11 29.31 24.39 -33.03
N VAL A 12 28.80 24.15 -31.82
CA VAL A 12 29.57 24.35 -30.59
C VAL A 12 29.49 23.04 -29.80
N ALA A 13 30.56 22.26 -29.86
CA ALA A 13 30.70 21.01 -29.13
C ALA A 13 31.59 21.20 -27.90
N SER A 14 31.50 20.23 -26.98
CA SER A 14 32.49 19.93 -25.94
C SER A 14 32.64 20.92 -24.79
N GLY A 15 32.18 20.50 -23.61
CA GLY A 15 32.99 20.62 -22.40
C GLY A 15 32.40 21.43 -21.24
N PHE A 16 31.72 20.75 -20.32
CA PHE A 16 32.23 20.74 -18.93
C PHE A 16 31.82 19.43 -18.22
N VAL A 17 32.82 18.56 -18.00
CA VAL A 17 32.68 17.32 -17.21
C VAL A 17 33.25 17.57 -15.82
N ALA A 18 32.62 16.93 -14.82
CA ALA A 18 33.08 16.81 -13.43
C ALA A 18 33.26 18.11 -12.61
N GLN A 19 32.35 18.32 -11.65
CA GLN A 19 32.70 18.92 -10.35
C GLN A 19 31.82 18.48 -9.17
N ASN A 20 31.35 17.22 -9.16
CA ASN A 20 30.72 16.57 -8.01
C ASN A 20 31.71 15.65 -7.29
N ALA A 21 32.68 16.23 -6.56
CA ALA A 21 33.77 15.45 -5.94
C ALA A 21 34.37 16.06 -4.65
N ALA A 22 33.59 16.78 -3.83
CA ALA A 22 34.09 17.28 -2.54
C ALA A 22 32.97 17.43 -1.48
N LEU A 23 32.85 16.42 -0.59
CA LEU A 23 32.47 16.53 0.84
C LEU A 23 32.28 15.17 1.55
N CYS A 24 32.61 14.04 0.89
CA CYS A 24 32.68 12.73 1.53
C CYS A 24 34.00 12.55 2.32
N ALA A 25 34.16 13.30 3.43
CA ALA A 25 35.41 13.35 4.19
C ALA A 25 35.22 13.77 5.67
N ARG A 26 34.30 13.12 6.41
CA ARG A 26 34.17 13.36 7.86
C ARG A 26 33.75 12.14 8.69
N GLU A 27 34.38 11.00 8.40
CA GLU A 27 34.28 9.78 9.20
C GLU A 27 35.45 9.63 10.19
N THR A 28 35.34 8.70 11.14
CA THR A 28 36.37 8.25 12.10
C THR A 28 36.69 9.16 13.31
N ARG A 29 35.82 9.15 14.33
CA ARG A 29 36.26 9.11 15.76
C ARG A 29 35.16 8.69 16.76
N ALA A 30 34.72 7.43 16.68
CA ALA A 30 33.87 6.80 17.72
C ALA A 30 34.03 5.27 17.76
N ARG A 31 35.26 4.75 17.86
CA ARG A 31 35.50 3.31 18.13
C ARG A 31 35.53 3.03 19.63
N CYS A 32 34.48 2.38 20.12
CA CYS A 32 34.51 1.46 21.28
C CYS A 32 33.50 0.34 20.94
N ALA A 33 33.94 -0.92 20.82
CA ALA A 33 33.94 -1.90 21.92
C ALA A 33 32.51 -2.24 22.39
N MET A 34 32.02 -3.48 22.32
CA MET A 34 32.73 -4.78 22.27
C MET A 34 32.16 -5.78 21.26
N THR A 35 32.99 -6.75 20.88
CA THR A 35 32.56 -8.01 20.24
C THR A 35 32.22 -9.07 21.29
N ARG A 36 31.66 -10.21 20.83
CA ARG A 36 31.47 -11.49 21.55
C ARG A 36 30.25 -11.60 22.48
N ARG A 37 29.14 -12.08 21.90
CA ARG A 37 28.55 -13.39 22.28
C ARG A 37 27.66 -13.92 21.17
N ALA A 38 28.16 -14.92 20.44
CA ALA A 38 27.35 -15.78 19.59
C ALA A 38 26.94 -17.04 20.39
N SER A 39 25.92 -17.75 19.89
CA SER A 39 25.59 -19.13 20.26
C SER A 39 25.22 -19.41 21.72
N ALA A 40 24.01 -18.99 22.12
CA ALA A 40 23.18 -19.69 23.11
C ALA A 40 21.68 -19.40 22.83
N VAL A 41 20.79 -20.24 23.38
CA VAL A 41 19.31 -20.11 23.29
C VAL A 41 18.74 -20.22 21.86
N VAL A 42 18.97 -21.39 21.26
CA VAL A 42 17.86 -22.07 20.54
C VAL A 42 16.81 -22.47 21.60
N ARG A 43 15.52 -22.55 21.20
CA ARG A 43 14.38 -23.10 21.98
C ARG A 43 13.87 -22.25 23.16
N MET A 44 12.99 -21.29 22.85
CA MET A 44 11.83 -20.95 23.71
C MET A 44 10.59 -20.66 22.84
N MET A 45 9.96 -21.74 22.36
CA MET A 45 8.55 -21.76 21.96
C MET A 45 7.87 -22.86 22.77
N ALA A 46 7.38 -22.49 23.96
CA ALA A 46 6.49 -23.27 24.80
C ALA A 46 5.83 -22.31 25.80
N GLU A 47 4.53 -22.51 26.04
CA GLU A 47 3.79 -22.21 27.27
C GLU A 47 4.21 -21.00 28.13
N ASN A 48 3.36 -19.96 28.15
CA ASN A 48 2.94 -19.43 29.46
C ASN A 48 1.56 -18.74 29.40
N GLU A 49 0.52 -19.43 29.89
CA GLU A 49 -0.66 -18.76 30.43
C GLU A 49 -0.39 -18.42 31.91
N SER A 50 0.06 -17.19 32.18
CA SER A 50 0.16 -16.70 33.56
C SER A 50 -0.21 -15.23 33.66
N ALA A 51 -1.22 -14.91 34.46
CA ALA A 51 -1.53 -13.54 34.84
C ALA A 51 -0.41 -13.00 35.75
N GLY A 52 0.39 -12.07 35.23
CA GLY A 52 1.43 -11.38 35.99
C GLY A 52 0.83 -10.29 36.87
N GLU A 53 0.34 -10.67 38.06
CA GLU A 53 -0.16 -9.74 39.06
C GLU A 53 1.03 -9.14 39.85
N SER A 54 1.35 -7.87 39.57
CA SER A 54 2.44 -7.13 40.22
C SER A 54 1.88 -5.98 41.06
N SER A 55 1.86 -6.16 42.38
CA SER A 55 1.50 -5.13 43.35
C SER A 55 2.67 -4.17 43.61
N ASP A 56 2.41 -2.87 43.57
CA ASP A 56 3.04 -1.86 44.43
C ASP A 56 2.17 -0.59 44.39
N GLU A 57 1.46 -0.28 45.49
CA GLU A 57 0.50 0.84 45.57
C GLU A 57 1.14 2.14 46.09
N GLU A 58 1.75 2.92 45.19
CA GLU A 58 1.84 4.38 45.39
C GLU A 58 0.52 5.01 44.92
N ASN A 59 -0.31 5.47 45.87
CA ASN A 59 -1.73 5.74 45.66
C ASN A 59 -1.99 7.09 44.95
N PHE A 60 -1.57 7.18 43.68
CA PHE A 60 -1.88 8.33 42.83
C PHE A 60 -3.38 8.35 42.49
N LYS A 61 -4.12 9.28 43.10
CA LYS A 61 -5.58 9.47 42.95
C LYS A 61 -6.00 10.06 41.59
N GLY A 62 -5.46 9.52 40.50
CA GLY A 62 -5.84 9.83 39.12
C GLY A 62 -6.85 8.84 38.55
N PHE A 63 -7.61 9.27 37.53
CA PHE A 63 -8.48 8.45 36.67
C PHE A 63 -9.21 7.28 37.37
N GLY A 64 -10.33 7.59 38.03
CA GLY A 64 -11.11 6.63 38.83
C GLY A 64 -11.54 5.36 38.07
N LYS A 65 -11.87 4.32 38.86
CA LYS A 65 -12.17 2.91 38.47
C LYS A 65 -12.56 2.76 36.99
N LYS A 66 -11.66 2.13 36.21
CA LYS A 66 -11.84 1.89 34.78
C LYS A 66 -13.21 1.25 34.50
N PRO A 67 -14.01 1.76 33.53
CA PRO A 67 -15.26 1.14 33.15
C PRO A 67 -15.01 -0.25 32.54
N ALA A 68 -15.98 -1.15 32.69
CA ALA A 68 -15.91 -2.50 32.13
C ALA A 68 -15.67 -2.46 30.60
N PRO A 69 -14.87 -3.40 30.05
CA PRO A 69 -14.57 -3.42 28.63
C PRO A 69 -15.84 -3.60 27.80
N ARG A 70 -16.07 -2.67 26.87
CA ARG A 70 -17.20 -2.75 25.93
C ARG A 70 -16.91 -3.82 24.86
N PRO A 71 -17.94 -4.54 24.35
CA PRO A 71 -17.77 -5.42 23.21
C PRO A 71 -17.29 -4.65 21.98
N LYS A 72 -16.51 -5.30 21.12
CA LYS A 72 -15.98 -4.69 19.88
C LYS A 72 -17.14 -4.35 18.94
N SER A 73 -17.06 -3.19 18.29
CA SER A 73 -18.02 -2.81 17.25
C SER A 73 -17.76 -3.55 15.94
N GLN A 74 -18.77 -3.67 15.08
CA GLN A 74 -18.65 -4.35 13.76
C GLN A 74 -17.48 -3.79 12.94
N GLY A 75 -17.42 -2.46 12.77
CA GLY A 75 -16.30 -1.81 12.09
C GLY A 75 -14.93 -1.96 12.77
N GLN A 76 -14.86 -2.31 14.06
CA GLN A 76 -13.60 -2.72 14.68
C GLN A 76 -13.22 -4.14 14.26
N ILE A 77 -14.16 -5.09 14.29
CA ILE A 77 -13.96 -6.48 13.87
C ILE A 77 -13.54 -6.54 12.39
N GLU A 78 -14.12 -5.72 11.53
CA GLU A 78 -13.76 -5.60 10.11
C GLU A 78 -12.34 -5.07 9.92
N ARG A 79 -11.93 -4.01 10.64
CA ARG A 79 -10.55 -3.49 10.59
C ARG A 79 -9.53 -4.48 11.11
N GLU A 80 -9.84 -5.19 12.20
CA GLU A 80 -8.97 -6.26 12.74
C GLU A 80 -8.85 -7.43 11.76
N LYS A 81 -9.95 -7.84 11.12
CA LYS A 81 -9.94 -8.87 10.07
C LYS A 81 -9.12 -8.43 8.84
N ALA A 82 -9.22 -7.16 8.46
CA ALA A 82 -8.45 -6.59 7.36
C ALA A 82 -6.94 -6.56 7.68
N SER A 83 -6.54 -6.10 8.87
CA SER A 83 -5.13 -6.11 9.30
C SER A 83 -4.59 -7.53 9.43
N MET A 84 -5.35 -8.47 10.01
CA MET A 84 -4.92 -9.88 10.08
C MET A 84 -4.69 -10.50 8.69
N ARG A 85 -5.58 -10.21 7.71
CA ARG A 85 -5.36 -10.63 6.32
C ARG A 85 -4.10 -9.99 5.75
N TYR A 86 -3.93 -8.68 5.92
CA TYR A 86 -2.78 -7.94 5.44
C TYR A 86 -1.45 -8.51 5.96
N ASP A 87 -1.36 -8.67 7.29
CA ASP A 87 -0.19 -9.25 7.97
C ASP A 87 0.11 -10.67 7.49
N SER A 88 -0.92 -11.49 7.21
CA SER A 88 -0.74 -12.85 6.69
C SER A 88 -0.15 -12.88 5.28
N MET A 89 -0.55 -11.94 4.41
CA MET A 89 -0.03 -11.84 3.04
C MET A 89 1.41 -11.30 3.04
N GLN A 90 1.71 -10.30 3.89
CA GLN A 90 3.08 -9.79 4.07
C GLN A 90 4.01 -10.88 4.66
N LYS A 91 3.55 -11.67 5.65
CA LYS A 91 4.31 -12.81 6.20
C LYS A 91 4.51 -13.95 5.19
N ALA A 92 3.66 -14.07 4.19
CA ALA A 92 3.82 -15.00 3.07
C ALA A 92 4.80 -14.50 1.99
N GLY A 93 5.37 -13.30 2.14
CA GLY A 93 6.29 -12.70 1.16
C GLY A 93 5.59 -12.21 -0.12
N MET A 94 4.28 -11.94 -0.06
CA MET A 94 3.53 -11.40 -1.20
C MET A 94 3.91 -9.93 -1.47
N PRO A 95 3.91 -9.47 -2.73
CA PRO A 95 4.33 -8.11 -3.08
C PRO A 95 3.40 -7.04 -2.48
N GLU A 96 4.01 -6.01 -1.91
CA GLU A 96 3.32 -4.83 -1.37
C GLU A 96 3.41 -3.65 -2.36
N TYR A 97 2.26 -3.05 -2.68
CA TYR A 97 2.15 -1.90 -3.57
C TYR A 97 1.71 -0.67 -2.80
N ASN A 98 2.34 0.48 -3.08
CA ASN A 98 1.82 1.79 -2.69
C ASN A 98 0.70 2.19 -3.66
N ILE A 99 -0.41 2.68 -3.13
CA ILE A 99 -1.57 3.16 -3.91
C ILE A 99 -1.64 4.68 -3.85
N TRP A 100 -1.82 5.24 -5.04
CA TRP A 100 -1.94 6.66 -5.32
C TRP A 100 -3.31 6.97 -5.95
N ILE A 101 -3.85 8.16 -5.71
CA ILE A 101 -5.05 8.69 -6.38
C ILE A 101 -4.70 10.00 -7.08
N ARG A 102 -5.31 10.23 -8.25
CA ARG A 102 -5.41 11.56 -8.86
C ARG A 102 -6.85 11.86 -9.30
N VAL A 103 -7.17 13.14 -9.43
CA VAL A 103 -8.40 13.61 -10.08
C VAL A 103 -8.18 13.53 -11.61
N PRO A 104 -9.12 12.97 -12.40
CA PRO A 104 -8.98 12.93 -13.86
C PRO A 104 -8.88 14.34 -14.44
N GLY A 105 -7.92 14.55 -15.35
CA GLY A 105 -7.64 15.86 -15.95
C GLY A 105 -6.75 16.81 -15.13
N ALA A 106 -6.27 16.39 -13.95
CA ALA A 106 -5.16 17.06 -13.27
C ALA A 106 -3.80 16.72 -13.92
N ASP A 107 -2.76 17.51 -13.62
CA ASP A 107 -1.40 17.26 -14.10
C ASP A 107 -0.93 15.82 -13.78
N GLU A 108 -0.20 15.19 -14.71
CA GLU A 108 0.27 13.79 -14.60
C GLU A 108 1.13 13.51 -13.36
N LYS A 109 1.65 14.57 -12.72
CA LYS A 109 2.50 14.55 -11.52
C LYS A 109 1.72 14.77 -10.21
N SER A 110 0.43 15.07 -10.26
CA SER A 110 -0.41 15.39 -9.11
C SER A 110 -1.01 14.13 -8.46
N TRP A 111 -0.15 13.33 -7.82
CA TRP A 111 -0.53 12.08 -7.15
C TRP A 111 -0.62 12.26 -5.62
N TYR A 112 -1.74 11.80 -5.05
CA TYR A 112 -1.97 11.77 -3.60
C TYR A 112 -1.75 10.35 -3.05
N PRO A 113 -0.91 10.16 -2.02
CA PRO A 113 -0.71 8.85 -1.41
C PRO A 113 -1.90 8.45 -0.53
N VAL A 114 -2.42 7.23 -0.69
CA VAL A 114 -3.65 6.78 -0.01
C VAL A 114 -3.41 5.65 0.98
N GLY A 115 -2.50 4.73 0.66
CA GLY A 115 -2.15 3.60 1.51
C GLY A 115 -1.31 2.57 0.75
N SER A 116 -1.21 1.35 1.27
CA SER A 116 -0.62 0.22 0.57
C SER A 116 -1.55 -0.99 0.55
N LEU A 117 -1.34 -1.88 -0.41
CA LEU A 117 -2.10 -3.11 -0.61
C LEU A 117 -1.15 -4.24 -0.99
N CYS A 118 -1.33 -5.40 -0.36
CA CYS A 118 -0.58 -6.62 -0.64
C CYS A 118 -1.48 -7.59 -1.41
N VAL A 119 -0.98 -8.20 -2.50
CA VAL A 119 -1.79 -8.97 -3.47
C VAL A 119 -1.03 -10.20 -3.98
N ASP A 120 -1.70 -11.36 -4.02
CA ASP A 120 -1.12 -12.67 -4.41
C ASP A 120 -0.43 -12.68 -5.80
N ARG A 121 -0.84 -11.78 -6.71
CA ARG A 121 -0.31 -11.69 -8.08
C ARG A 121 -0.40 -10.27 -8.63
N SER A 122 0.72 -9.76 -9.14
CA SER A 122 0.84 -8.44 -9.79
C SER A 122 -0.23 -8.16 -10.84
N SER A 123 -0.59 -9.13 -11.67
CA SER A 123 -1.59 -8.97 -12.73
C SER A 123 -3.03 -8.72 -12.23
N LYS A 124 -3.30 -8.87 -10.93
CA LYS A 124 -4.61 -8.63 -10.30
C LYS A 124 -4.66 -7.33 -9.49
N ILE A 125 -3.61 -6.50 -9.53
CA ILE A 125 -3.53 -5.28 -8.71
C ILE A 125 -4.66 -4.30 -9.01
N ALA A 126 -5.02 -4.12 -10.29
CA ALA A 126 -6.14 -3.25 -10.68
C ALA A 126 -7.47 -3.75 -10.10
N ASP A 127 -7.82 -5.02 -10.32
CA ASP A 127 -9.03 -5.65 -9.76
C ASP A 127 -9.07 -5.50 -8.22
N ALA A 128 -7.94 -5.71 -7.55
CA ALA A 128 -7.82 -5.63 -6.10
C ALA A 128 -7.95 -4.19 -5.56
N ILE A 129 -7.52 -3.17 -6.30
CA ILE A 129 -7.74 -1.76 -5.96
C ILE A 129 -9.24 -1.44 -6.03
N TYR A 130 -9.89 -1.71 -7.16
CA TYR A 130 -11.32 -1.41 -7.32
C TYR A 130 -12.22 -2.24 -6.39
N ALA A 131 -11.82 -3.47 -6.03
CA ALA A 131 -12.52 -4.28 -5.03
C ALA A 131 -12.43 -3.73 -3.58
N ASN A 132 -11.54 -2.76 -3.31
CA ASN A 132 -11.37 -2.13 -1.99
C ASN A 132 -11.50 -0.59 -2.06
N GLU A 133 -12.11 -0.07 -3.13
CA GLU A 133 -12.23 1.35 -3.47
C GLU A 133 -12.79 2.20 -2.31
N GLU A 134 -13.88 1.76 -1.66
CA GLU A 134 -14.48 2.48 -0.52
C GLU A 134 -13.49 2.65 0.65
N GLY A 135 -12.73 1.60 0.99
CA GLY A 135 -11.74 1.64 2.06
C GLY A 135 -10.62 2.63 1.77
N LEU A 136 -10.11 2.62 0.55
CA LEU A 136 -9.08 3.55 0.05
C LEU A 136 -9.58 5.00 0.07
N LEU A 137 -10.78 5.25 -0.48
CA LEU A 137 -11.40 6.58 -0.48
C LEU A 137 -11.66 7.09 0.94
N SER A 138 -12.10 6.24 1.88
CA SER A 138 -12.27 6.63 3.29
C SER A 138 -10.95 7.10 3.95
N GLY A 139 -9.82 6.49 3.56
CA GLY A 139 -8.48 6.91 3.96
C GLY A 139 -8.07 8.23 3.32
N ALA A 140 -8.19 8.33 1.99
CA ALA A 140 -7.88 9.52 1.21
C ALA A 140 -8.65 10.75 1.71
N PHE A 141 -9.97 10.62 1.91
CA PHE A 141 -10.84 11.69 2.41
C PHE A 141 -10.60 12.08 3.87
N ARG A 142 -9.83 11.30 4.64
CA ARG A 142 -9.38 11.63 5.99
C ARG A 142 -8.06 12.41 5.99
N LEU A 143 -7.17 12.13 5.04
CA LEU A 143 -5.90 12.85 4.85
C LEU A 143 -6.10 14.16 4.06
N PHE A 144 -6.92 14.13 3.01
CA PHE A 144 -7.12 15.21 2.06
C PHE A 144 -8.63 15.56 1.92
N PRO A 145 -9.21 16.34 2.85
CA PRO A 145 -10.62 16.72 2.79
C PRO A 145 -11.05 17.53 1.54
N ARG A 146 -10.09 18.03 0.74
CA ARG A 146 -10.36 18.74 -0.52
C ARG A 146 -10.92 17.80 -1.60
N LEU A 147 -10.36 16.59 -1.74
CA LEU A 147 -10.76 15.60 -2.74
C LEU A 147 -12.26 15.24 -2.66
N ARG A 148 -12.88 15.36 -1.47
CA ARG A 148 -14.33 15.18 -1.25
C ARG A 148 -15.23 16.09 -2.11
N LYS A 149 -14.68 17.15 -2.70
CA LYS A 149 -15.41 18.12 -3.52
C LYS A 149 -15.20 17.95 -5.03
N GLU A 150 -14.17 17.20 -5.44
CA GLU A 150 -13.56 17.39 -6.75
C GLU A 150 -13.97 16.32 -7.78
N SER A 151 -14.31 15.09 -7.36
CA SER A 151 -14.91 14.09 -8.26
C SER A 151 -15.58 12.90 -7.56
N GLU A 152 -16.56 12.29 -8.23
CA GLU A 152 -17.05 10.92 -7.94
C GLU A 152 -16.22 9.85 -8.67
N VAL A 153 -15.36 10.27 -9.61
CA VAL A 153 -14.49 9.42 -10.43
C VAL A 153 -13.05 9.77 -10.13
N PHE A 154 -12.28 8.80 -9.64
CA PHE A 154 -10.85 8.93 -9.39
C PHE A 154 -10.06 7.99 -10.30
N GLU A 155 -8.84 8.40 -10.66
CA GLU A 155 -7.87 7.54 -11.32
C GLU A 155 -6.86 7.03 -10.28
N TYR A 156 -6.62 5.73 -10.30
CA TYR A 156 -5.74 5.05 -9.35
C TYR A 156 -4.38 4.77 -9.98
N GLY A 157 -3.32 5.02 -9.22
CA GLY A 157 -1.96 4.67 -9.56
C GLY A 157 -1.41 3.64 -8.57
N TYR A 158 -0.51 2.77 -9.04
CA TYR A 158 0.19 1.81 -8.18
C TYR A 158 1.68 1.77 -8.50
N GLN A 159 2.47 1.50 -7.46
CA GLN A 159 3.93 1.44 -7.49
C GLN A 159 4.37 0.32 -6.55
N LEU A 160 5.40 -0.46 -6.88
CA LEU A 160 5.92 -1.48 -5.95
C LEU A 160 6.68 -0.79 -4.81
N LYS A 161 6.38 -1.13 -3.55
CA LYS A 161 6.95 -0.45 -2.39
C LYS A 161 8.46 -0.66 -2.22
N GLU A 162 8.99 -1.75 -2.77
CA GLU A 162 10.43 -2.08 -2.80
C GLU A 162 11.21 -1.17 -3.78
N PHE A 163 10.55 -0.62 -4.81
CA PHE A 163 11.16 0.23 -5.83
C PHE A 163 10.48 1.61 -5.88
N PRO A 164 10.77 2.51 -4.92
CA PRO A 164 10.19 3.85 -4.86
C PRO A 164 10.63 4.76 -6.03
N ASP A 165 11.64 4.33 -6.81
CA ASP A 165 12.13 5.01 -8.01
C ASP A 165 11.34 4.64 -9.29
N GLU A 166 10.46 3.63 -9.24
CA GLU A 166 9.60 3.29 -10.40
C GLU A 166 8.50 4.32 -10.63
N GLU A 167 8.17 4.58 -11.90
CA GLU A 167 7.04 5.41 -12.30
C GLU A 167 5.69 4.82 -11.84
N ILE A 168 4.78 5.69 -11.39
CA ILE A 168 3.44 5.30 -10.92
C ILE A 168 2.61 4.80 -12.11
N ARG A 169 2.26 3.51 -12.10
CA ARG A 169 1.52 2.86 -13.17
C ARG A 169 0.01 3.04 -12.96
N VAL A 170 -0.72 3.53 -13.96
CA VAL A 170 -2.17 3.75 -13.87
C VAL A 170 -2.92 2.41 -13.89
N ALA A 171 -3.79 2.19 -12.91
CA ALA A 171 -4.70 1.04 -12.90
C ALA A 171 -5.87 1.29 -13.87
N ALA A 172 -5.93 0.53 -14.96
CA ALA A 172 -7.09 0.55 -15.84
C ALA A 172 -8.32 -0.02 -15.09
N LYS A 173 -9.44 0.70 -15.09
CA LYS A 173 -10.71 0.20 -14.53
C LYS A 173 -11.14 -1.04 -15.32
N PRO A 174 -11.45 -2.19 -14.67
CA PRO A 174 -11.90 -3.37 -15.39
C PRO A 174 -13.18 -3.04 -16.15
N SER A 175 -13.10 -3.06 -17.49
CA SER A 175 -14.24 -2.74 -18.35
C SER A 175 -15.35 -3.74 -18.07
N ALA A 176 -16.54 -3.23 -17.72
CA ALA A 176 -17.70 -4.02 -17.34
C ALA A 176 -18.40 -4.64 -18.56
N THR A 177 -17.64 -5.38 -19.39
CA THR A 177 -18.18 -6.30 -20.39
C THR A 177 -19.14 -7.24 -19.67
N SER A 178 -20.42 -7.21 -20.09
CA SER A 178 -21.62 -7.55 -19.30
C SER A 178 -21.82 -9.03 -18.94
N ASN A 179 -20.74 -9.80 -18.89
CA ASN A 179 -20.73 -11.25 -18.91
C ASN A 179 -20.38 -11.79 -17.52
N VAL A 180 -19.34 -11.26 -16.85
CA VAL A 180 -18.83 -11.81 -15.58
C VAL A 180 -19.90 -11.85 -14.46
N ILE A 181 -20.71 -10.79 -14.35
CA ILE A 181 -21.81 -10.72 -13.38
C ILE A 181 -22.98 -11.63 -13.81
N ARG A 182 -23.25 -11.76 -15.12
CA ARG A 182 -24.24 -12.72 -15.64
C ARG A 182 -23.79 -14.15 -15.39
N ASP A 183 -22.53 -14.51 -15.61
CA ASP A 183 -22.02 -15.86 -15.41
C ASP A 183 -22.06 -16.26 -13.93
N PHE A 184 -21.79 -15.32 -13.02
CA PHE A 184 -21.97 -15.51 -11.58
C PHE A 184 -23.45 -15.68 -11.19
N PHE A 185 -24.34 -14.79 -11.65
CA PHE A 185 -25.78 -14.89 -11.37
C PHE A 185 -26.41 -16.14 -11.99
N ASN A 186 -26.08 -16.49 -13.24
CA ASN A 186 -26.52 -17.71 -13.91
C ASN A 186 -26.12 -18.96 -13.13
N LYS A 187 -24.94 -18.95 -12.48
CA LYS A 187 -24.43 -20.07 -11.68
C LYS A 187 -25.01 -20.17 -10.26
N ILE A 188 -25.74 -19.15 -9.81
CA ILE A 188 -26.44 -19.12 -8.52
C ILE A 188 -27.96 -19.22 -8.69
N LEU A 189 -28.51 -18.67 -9.77
CA LEU A 189 -29.94 -18.70 -10.15
C LEU A 189 -30.30 -19.83 -11.11
N SER A 190 -29.47 -20.87 -11.24
CA SER A 190 -29.81 -22.12 -11.93
C SER A 190 -30.14 -23.32 -11.01
N PRO A 191 -30.88 -23.19 -9.88
CA PRO A 191 -31.31 -24.34 -9.09
C PRO A 191 -32.57 -25.00 -9.72
N LEU A 192 -32.48 -25.49 -10.96
CA LEU A 192 -33.43 -26.43 -11.60
C LEU A 192 -32.94 -26.85 -13.00
N ASN A 193 -31.98 -27.77 -13.03
CA ASN A 193 -31.77 -28.70 -14.17
C ASN A 193 -31.30 -30.04 -13.60
N LEU A 194 -32.22 -30.72 -12.94
CA LEU A 194 -32.13 -32.17 -12.72
C LEU A 194 -32.70 -32.82 -13.97
N ASP A 195 -31.83 -33.36 -14.82
CA ASP A 195 -32.23 -34.21 -15.96
C ASP A 195 -32.84 -35.51 -15.44
N ASP A 196 -34.15 -35.54 -15.18
CA ASP A 196 -34.94 -36.77 -14.95
C ASP A 196 -35.04 -37.58 -16.25
N LYS A 197 -33.92 -38.20 -16.65
CA LYS A 197 -33.85 -39.14 -17.77
C LYS A 197 -34.21 -40.55 -17.28
N LYS A 198 -35.48 -40.86 -17.52
CA LYS A 198 -36.15 -42.15 -17.35
C LYS A 198 -35.78 -43.15 -18.44
#